data_AF-A0A4P9WZH7-F1
#
_entry.id   AF-A0A4P9WZH7-F1
#
_cell.length_a   1.000
_cell.length_b   1.000
_cell.length_c   1.000
_cell.angle_alpha   90.00
_cell.angle_beta   90.00
_cell.angle_gamma   90.00
#
_symmetry.space_group_name_H-M   'P 1'
#
loop_
_entity.id
_entity.type
_entity.pdbx_description
1 polymer ?
#
loop_
_entity_poly.entity_id
_entity_poly.type
_entity_poly.pdbx_seq_one_letter_code
_entity_poly.pdbx_strand_id
1 'polypeptide(L)'
;MADGEVVKGLGKRLAHADKATRDEGFKALKAYLRQSADAPESDTVLRSKFMKIWKALFYCFWMCDKIPVQLELSHRMGQLVNTLTARSAFVFWECYQLTFAREWEGVDKWRVNKFYKLMRDMQQGMFVFLGRRQWALEYILKYNRVM
;
A
#
# COMPACT_ATOMS: atom_id res chain seq x y z
N MET A 1 20.69 -4.94 -6.93
CA MET A 1 20.16 -5.86 -7.96
C MET A 1 19.21 -6.91 -7.38
N ALA A 2 19.53 -7.56 -6.24
CA ALA A 2 18.65 -8.55 -5.59
C ALA A 2 17.26 -8.00 -5.22
N ASP A 3 17.19 -6.79 -4.66
CA ASP A 3 15.92 -6.23 -4.17
C ASP A 3 14.92 -5.89 -5.30
N GLY A 4 15.44 -5.52 -6.48
CA GLY A 4 14.62 -5.26 -7.67
C GLY A 4 13.92 -6.51 -8.20
N GLU A 5 14.59 -7.67 -8.14
CA GLU A 5 14.00 -8.96 -8.50
C GLU A 5 12.96 -9.43 -7.47
N VAL A 6 13.19 -9.15 -6.17
CA VAL A 6 12.19 -9.41 -5.12
C VAL A 6 10.91 -8.62 -5.37
N VAL A 7 11.01 -7.30 -5.61
CA VAL A 7 9.84 -6.45 -5.90
C VAL A 7 9.12 -6.89 -7.17
N LYS A 8 9.85 -7.29 -8.21
CA LYS A 8 9.28 -7.83 -9.46
C LYS A 8 8.55 -9.15 -9.23
N GLY A 9 9.12 -10.05 -8.44
CA GLY A 9 8.49 -11.31 -8.04
C GLY A 9 7.21 -11.10 -7.23
N LEU A 10 7.23 -10.17 -6.27
CA LEU A 10 6.04 -9.75 -5.51
C LEU A 10 4.96 -9.18 -6.44
N GLY A 11 5.34 -8.33 -7.38
CA GLY A 11 4.41 -7.73 -8.33
C GLY A 11 3.64 -8.76 -9.15
N LYS A 12 4.34 -9.79 -9.66
CA LYS A 12 3.72 -10.88 -10.41
C LYS A 12 2.72 -11.69 -9.56
N ARG A 13 3.07 -12.00 -8.31
CA ARG A 13 2.19 -12.77 -7.41
C ARG A 13 0.94 -11.97 -7.01
N LEU A 14 1.11 -10.69 -6.69
CA LEU A 14 0.01 -9.81 -6.28
C LEU A 14 -0.99 -9.54 -7.42
N ALA A 15 -0.53 -9.47 -8.66
CA ALA A 15 -1.40 -9.27 -9.82
C ALA A 15 -1.90 -10.59 -10.46
N HIS A 16 -1.68 -11.74 -9.81
CA HIS A 16 -2.07 -13.04 -10.35
C HIS A 16 -3.59 -13.26 -10.29
N ALA A 17 -4.15 -14.05 -11.23
CA ALA A 17 -5.58 -14.33 -11.30
C ALA A 17 -6.07 -15.23 -10.15
N ASP A 18 -5.24 -16.18 -9.72
CA ASP A 18 -5.54 -17.06 -8.58
C ASP A 18 -5.44 -16.33 -7.23
N LYS A 19 -6.45 -16.53 -6.37
CA LYS A 19 -6.52 -15.91 -5.04
C LYS A 19 -5.42 -16.41 -4.11
N ALA A 20 -5.13 -17.71 -4.10
CA ALA A 20 -4.14 -18.27 -3.17
C ALA A 20 -2.75 -17.67 -3.43
N THR A 21 -2.38 -17.52 -4.71
CA THR A 21 -1.15 -16.87 -5.14
C THR A 21 -1.08 -15.40 -4.69
N ARG A 22 -2.20 -14.66 -4.77
CA ARG A 22 -2.26 -13.28 -4.28
C ARG A 22 -2.13 -13.20 -2.76
N ASP A 23 -2.75 -14.12 -2.03
CA ASP A 23 -2.67 -14.20 -0.56
C ASP A 23 -1.23 -14.48 -0.11
N GLU A 24 -0.54 -15.40 -0.76
CA GLU A 24 0.90 -15.66 -0.56
C GLU A 24 1.74 -14.44 -0.91
N GLY A 25 1.45 -13.79 -2.03
CA GLY A 25 2.09 -12.54 -2.44
C GLY A 25 1.93 -11.45 -1.38
N PHE A 26 0.75 -11.32 -0.78
CA PHE A 26 0.48 -10.36 0.28
C PHE A 26 1.23 -10.71 1.57
N LYS A 27 1.29 -12.00 1.93
CA LYS A 27 2.08 -12.47 3.08
C LYS A 27 3.56 -12.17 2.90
N ALA A 28 4.10 -12.43 1.70
CA ALA A 28 5.47 -12.13 1.34
C ALA A 28 5.75 -10.62 1.35
N LEU A 29 4.83 -9.80 0.83
CA LEU A 29 4.93 -8.34 0.90
C LEU A 29 5.03 -7.85 2.34
N LYS A 30 4.18 -8.37 3.25
CA LYS A 30 4.21 -7.96 4.65
C LYS A 30 5.54 -8.31 5.33
N ALA A 31 6.12 -9.46 5.00
CA ALA A 31 7.45 -9.84 5.48
C ALA A 31 8.54 -8.92 4.90
N TYR A 32 8.48 -8.65 3.61
CA TYR A 32 9.39 -7.73 2.92
C TYR A 32 9.37 -6.32 3.55
N LEU A 33 8.18 -5.72 3.72
CA LEU A 33 8.06 -4.37 4.29
C LEU A 33 8.63 -4.27 5.71
N ARG A 34 8.56 -5.35 6.51
CA ARG A 34 9.16 -5.40 7.84
C ARG A 34 10.68 -5.47 7.79
N GLN A 35 11.23 -6.27 6.87
CA GLN A 35 12.68 -6.41 6.69
C GLN A 35 13.31 -5.15 6.10
N SER A 36 12.60 -4.47 5.21
CA SER A 36 13.06 -3.26 4.52
C SER A 36 12.76 -1.96 5.28
N ALA A 37 12.13 -2.02 6.45
CA ALA A 37 11.68 -0.83 7.18
C ALA A 37 12.85 0.09 7.61
N ASP A 38 14.01 -0.52 7.92
CA ASP A 38 15.20 0.14 8.47
C ASP A 38 16.36 0.23 7.46
N ALA A 39 16.15 -0.16 6.20
CA ALA A 39 17.21 -0.15 5.20
C ALA A 39 17.67 1.29 4.93
N PRO A 40 19.00 1.57 4.87
CA PRO A 40 19.55 2.92 4.69
C PRO A 40 19.50 3.34 3.21
N GLU A 41 18.31 3.29 2.61
CA GLU A 41 18.09 3.65 1.22
C GLU A 41 17.75 5.13 1.08
N SER A 42 18.01 5.73 -0.08
CA SER A 42 17.55 7.09 -0.39
C SER A 42 16.04 7.10 -0.64
N ASP A 43 15.38 8.25 -0.40
CA ASP A 43 13.93 8.38 -0.62
C ASP A 43 13.56 8.10 -2.08
N THR A 44 14.40 8.49 -3.05
CA THR A 44 14.18 8.23 -4.48
C THR A 44 14.10 6.72 -4.79
N VAL A 45 14.99 5.93 -4.20
CA VAL A 45 15.00 4.47 -4.40
C VAL A 45 13.78 3.85 -3.75
N LEU A 46 13.47 4.25 -2.51
CA LEU A 46 12.32 3.75 -1.76
C LEU A 46 11.00 4.06 -2.50
N ARG A 47 10.86 5.29 -3.00
CA ARG A 47 9.71 5.73 -3.78
C ARG A 47 9.51 4.90 -5.03
N SER A 48 10.57 4.65 -5.80
CA SER A 48 10.52 3.82 -7.01
C SER A 48 10.00 2.40 -6.71
N LYS A 49 10.44 1.80 -5.59
CA LYS A 49 9.97 0.48 -5.16
C LYS A 49 8.51 0.50 -4.73
N PHE A 50 8.13 1.46 -3.90
CA PHE A 50 6.75 1.60 -3.42
C PHE A 50 5.77 1.92 -4.54
N MET A 51 6.15 2.66 -5.58
CA MET A 51 5.31 2.85 -6.78
C MET A 51 5.03 1.52 -7.50
N LYS A 52 6.03 0.63 -7.61
CA LYS A 52 5.84 -0.71 -8.21
C LYS A 52 4.95 -1.60 -7.34
N ILE A 53 5.17 -1.58 -6.04
CA ILE A 53 4.36 -2.33 -5.07
C ILE A 53 2.91 -1.84 -5.10
N TRP A 54 2.69 -0.51 -5.09
CA TRP A 54 1.34 0.04 -5.12
C TRP A 54 0.60 -0.25 -6.42
N LYS A 55 1.29 -0.23 -7.56
CA LYS A 55 0.68 -0.69 -8.83
C LYS A 55 0.22 -2.14 -8.72
N ALA A 56 1.06 -3.03 -8.16
CA ALA A 56 0.69 -4.43 -7.98
C ALA A 56 -0.45 -4.62 -6.96
N LEU A 57 -0.46 -3.87 -5.87
CA LEU A 57 -1.51 -3.86 -4.86
C LEU A 57 -2.85 -3.35 -5.43
N PHE A 58 -2.81 -2.33 -6.28
CA PHE A 58 -3.99 -1.82 -6.97
C PHE A 58 -4.65 -2.92 -7.81
N TYR A 59 -3.87 -3.64 -8.63
CA TYR A 59 -4.41 -4.74 -9.42
C TYR A 59 -4.74 -6.00 -8.59
N CYS A 60 -4.05 -6.24 -7.48
CA CYS A 60 -4.45 -7.26 -6.50
C CYS A 60 -5.89 -7.03 -6.01
N PHE A 61 -6.19 -5.77 -5.66
CA PHE A 61 -7.52 -5.37 -5.24
C PHE A 61 -8.53 -5.31 -6.41
N TRP A 62 -8.07 -4.96 -7.62
CA TRP A 62 -8.85 -5.02 -8.85
C TRP A 62 -9.41 -6.42 -9.11
N MET A 63 -8.61 -7.48 -8.90
CA MET A 63 -8.99 -8.89 -9.07
C MET A 63 -9.80 -9.46 -7.88
N CYS A 64 -10.17 -8.63 -6.90
CA CYS A 64 -10.96 -9.04 -5.74
C CYS A 64 -12.46 -8.78 -5.95
N ASP A 65 -13.24 -9.83 -6.24
CA ASP A 65 -14.66 -9.68 -6.61
C ASP A 65 -15.63 -10.01 -5.47
N LYS A 66 -15.23 -10.82 -4.49
CA LYS A 66 -16.10 -11.22 -3.37
C LYS A 66 -16.11 -10.16 -2.27
N ILE A 67 -17.29 -9.66 -1.90
CA ILE A 67 -17.45 -8.59 -0.88
C ILE A 67 -16.70 -8.89 0.43
N PRO A 68 -16.82 -10.07 1.06
CA PRO A 68 -16.09 -10.34 2.31
C PRO A 68 -14.57 -10.23 2.15
N VAL A 69 -14.05 -10.69 1.00
CA VAL A 69 -12.63 -10.62 0.67
C VAL A 69 -12.19 -9.18 0.40
N GLN A 70 -13.04 -8.37 -0.24
CA GLN A 70 -12.78 -6.94 -0.45
C GLN A 70 -12.65 -6.19 0.88
N LEU A 71 -13.57 -6.45 1.83
CA LEU A 71 -13.55 -5.83 3.15
C LEU A 71 -12.30 -6.24 3.95
N GLU A 72 -11.96 -7.53 3.96
CA GLU A 72 -10.77 -8.02 4.66
C GLU A 72 -9.48 -7.47 4.03
N LEU A 73 -9.36 -7.54 2.70
CA LEU A 73 -8.15 -7.12 1.99
C LEU A 73 -7.94 -5.62 2.10
N SER A 74 -8.99 -4.80 1.97
CA SER A 74 -8.89 -3.34 2.13
C SER A 74 -8.39 -2.97 3.53
N HIS A 75 -8.94 -3.62 4.57
CA HIS A 75 -8.50 -3.39 5.94
C HIS A 75 -7.02 -3.79 6.11
N ARG A 76 -6.63 -4.97 5.60
CA ARG A 76 -5.23 -5.45 5.66
C ARG A 76 -4.26 -4.51 4.94
N MET A 77 -4.66 -3.94 3.80
CA MET A 77 -3.86 -2.96 3.04
C MET A 77 -3.68 -1.67 3.84
N GLY A 78 -4.74 -1.13 4.44
CA GLY A 78 -4.68 0.05 5.32
C GLY A 78 -3.72 -0.13 6.50
N GLN A 79 -3.61 -1.35 7.03
CA GLN A 79 -2.70 -1.66 8.14
C GLN A 79 -1.22 -1.76 7.74
N LEU A 80 -0.86 -1.81 6.44
CA LEU A 80 0.54 -1.94 6.01
C LEU A 80 1.40 -0.74 6.42
N VAL A 81 0.82 0.47 6.41
CA VAL A 81 1.56 1.69 6.81
C VAL A 81 2.03 1.63 8.27
N ASN A 82 1.31 0.88 9.10
CA ASN A 82 1.62 0.69 10.52
C ASN A 82 2.73 -0.34 10.77
N THR A 83 3.23 -1.03 9.73
CA THR A 83 4.38 -1.94 9.84
C THR A 83 5.70 -1.30 9.45
N LEU A 84 5.69 -0.03 9.04
CA LEU A 84 6.84 0.70 8.52
C LEU A 84 7.38 1.69 9.56
N THR A 85 8.66 2.05 9.41
CA THR A 85 9.23 3.23 10.09
C THR A 85 8.53 4.50 9.64
N ALA A 86 8.67 5.59 10.42
CA ALA A 86 7.93 6.81 10.12
C ALA A 86 8.28 7.38 8.74
N ARG A 87 9.57 7.42 8.40
CA ARG A 87 10.04 7.83 7.07
C ARG A 87 9.40 7.00 5.96
N SER A 88 9.53 5.67 6.03
CA SER A 88 9.01 4.77 5.00
C SER A 88 7.49 4.80 4.90
N ALA A 89 6.78 4.99 6.02
CA ALA A 89 5.33 5.12 6.05
C ALA A 89 4.84 6.33 5.23
N PHE A 90 5.48 7.49 5.35
CA PHE A 90 5.11 8.68 4.58
C PHE A 90 5.42 8.53 3.08
N VAL A 91 6.55 7.94 2.72
CA VAL A 91 6.85 7.65 1.30
C VAL A 91 5.86 6.63 0.74
N PHE A 92 5.49 5.61 1.52
CA PHE A 92 4.50 4.62 1.14
C PHE A 92 3.11 5.25 0.94
N TRP A 93 2.74 6.20 1.82
CA TRP A 93 1.50 6.99 1.72
C TRP A 93 1.48 7.88 0.47
N GLU A 94 2.56 8.58 0.18
CA GLU A 94 2.68 9.42 -1.02
C GLU A 94 2.55 8.57 -2.30
N CYS A 95 3.24 7.43 -2.36
CA CYS A 95 3.13 6.51 -3.51
C CYS A 95 1.72 5.94 -3.69
N TYR A 96 0.98 5.72 -2.60
CA TYR A 96 -0.42 5.34 -2.65
C TYR A 96 -1.25 6.42 -3.34
N GLN A 97 -1.16 7.67 -2.87
CA GLN A 97 -1.93 8.79 -3.41
C GLN A 97 -1.65 8.98 -4.90
N LEU A 98 -0.38 8.95 -5.31
CA LEU A 98 0.00 9.07 -6.72
C LEU A 98 -0.49 7.92 -7.58
N THR A 99 -0.43 6.70 -7.06
CA THR A 99 -0.96 5.53 -7.80
C THR A 99 -2.46 5.66 -7.96
N PHE A 100 -3.19 6.02 -6.90
CA PHE A 100 -4.62 6.21 -6.98
C PHE A 100 -5.02 7.34 -7.92
N ALA A 101 -4.36 8.50 -7.85
CA ALA A 101 -4.61 9.62 -8.74
C ALA A 101 -4.42 9.23 -10.22
N ARG A 102 -3.34 8.48 -10.53
CA ARG A 102 -3.06 8.02 -11.91
C ARG A 102 -4.09 7.02 -12.44
N GLU A 103 -4.51 6.07 -11.60
CA GLU A 103 -5.36 4.95 -12.04
C GLU A 103 -6.86 5.24 -11.88
N TRP A 104 -7.26 6.33 -11.19
CA TRP A 104 -8.65 6.60 -10.80
C TRP A 104 -9.61 6.68 -11.99
N GLU A 105 -9.21 7.38 -13.06
CA GLU A 105 -10.02 7.50 -14.27
C GLU A 105 -10.29 6.16 -14.95
N GLY A 106 -9.42 5.17 -14.73
CA GLY A 106 -9.58 3.81 -15.25
C GLY A 106 -10.55 2.94 -14.45
N VAL A 107 -11.00 3.37 -13.27
CA VAL A 107 -11.91 2.60 -12.42
C VAL A 107 -13.34 2.70 -12.94
N ASP A 108 -13.91 1.58 -13.39
CA ASP A 108 -15.28 1.53 -13.87
C ASP A 108 -16.32 1.56 -12.73
N LYS A 109 -17.57 1.88 -13.09
CA LYS A 109 -18.70 2.03 -12.16
C LYS A 109 -18.97 0.81 -11.27
N TRP A 110 -18.62 -0.40 -11.71
CA TRP A 110 -18.86 -1.62 -10.93
C TRP A 110 -17.80 -1.85 -9.87
N ARG A 111 -16.61 -1.27 -10.04
CA ARG A 111 -15.48 -1.39 -9.12
C ARG A 111 -15.32 -0.21 -8.18
N VAL A 112 -15.93 0.94 -8.50
CA VAL A 112 -15.73 2.19 -7.73
C VAL A 112 -16.00 2.03 -6.23
N ASN A 113 -17.05 1.30 -5.84
CA ASN A 113 -17.44 1.13 -4.45
C ASN A 113 -16.37 0.44 -3.59
N LYS A 114 -15.71 -0.61 -4.11
CA LYS A 114 -14.63 -1.27 -3.37
C LYS A 114 -13.42 -0.36 -3.25
N PHE A 115 -13.10 0.43 -4.28
CA PHE A 115 -11.98 1.37 -4.21
C PHE A 115 -12.24 2.51 -3.24
N TYR A 116 -13.47 3.01 -3.13
CA TYR A 116 -13.83 3.94 -2.05
C TYR A 116 -13.65 3.34 -0.65
N LYS A 117 -13.97 2.05 -0.47
CA LYS A 117 -13.69 1.35 0.79
C LYS A 117 -12.19 1.28 1.08
N LEU A 118 -11.38 0.94 0.08
CA LEU A 118 -9.92 0.93 0.21
C LEU A 118 -9.37 2.32 0.56
N MET A 119 -9.88 3.40 -0.06
CA MET A 119 -9.49 4.76 0.31
C MET A 119 -9.77 5.08 1.78
N ARG A 120 -10.96 4.72 2.28
CA ARG A 120 -11.33 4.93 3.69
C ARG A 120 -10.42 4.15 4.64
N ASP A 121 -10.09 2.90 4.33
CA ASP A 121 -9.20 2.10 5.17
C ASP A 121 -7.76 2.59 5.14
N MET A 122 -7.31 3.14 4.01
CA MET A 122 -6.00 3.76 3.88
C MET A 122 -5.91 5.02 4.76
N GLN A 123 -6.95 5.87 4.75
CA GLN A 123 -7.04 7.02 5.66
C GLN A 123 -7.09 6.58 7.13
N GLN A 124 -7.90 5.57 7.46
CA GLN A 124 -7.95 5.01 8.81
C GLN A 124 -6.57 4.48 9.24
N GLY A 125 -5.85 3.80 8.36
CA GLY A 125 -4.49 3.32 8.59
C GLY A 125 -3.52 4.43 8.95
N MET A 126 -3.60 5.56 8.25
CA MET A 126 -2.80 6.76 8.56
C MET A 126 -3.19 7.41 9.89
N PHE A 127 -4.49 7.52 10.19
CA PHE A 127 -4.93 8.06 11.49
C PHE A 127 -4.48 7.18 12.66
N VAL A 128 -4.52 5.85 12.51
CA VAL A 128 -3.95 4.93 13.52
C VAL A 128 -2.44 5.15 13.65
N PHE A 129 -1.73 5.34 12.53
CA PHE A 129 -0.29 5.60 12.53
C PHE A 129 0.07 6.90 13.26
N LEU A 130 -0.71 7.97 13.04
CA LEU A 130 -0.55 9.27 13.70
C LEU A 130 -0.93 9.20 15.18
N GLY A 131 -2.06 8.55 15.50
CA GLY A 131 -2.53 8.38 16.88
C GLY A 131 -1.55 7.59 17.75
N ARG A 132 -0.91 6.55 17.21
CA ARG A 132 0.17 5.81 17.90
C ARG A 132 1.39 6.68 18.21
N ARG A 133 1.59 7.76 17.44
CA ARG A 133 2.65 8.76 17.62
C ARG A 133 2.13 10.01 18.33
N GLN A 134 1.02 9.87 19.06
CA GLN A 134 0.42 10.93 19.88
C GLN A 134 0.16 12.22 19.09
N TRP A 135 -0.15 12.08 17.79
CA TRP A 135 -0.44 13.23 16.92
C TRP A 135 0.69 14.28 16.95
N ALA A 136 1.95 13.84 17.05
CA ALA A 136 3.09 14.77 17.09
C ALA A 136 3.06 15.73 15.88
N LEU A 137 3.26 17.02 16.15
CA LEU A 137 3.10 18.09 15.16
C LEU A 137 3.93 17.84 13.89
N GLU A 138 5.15 17.32 14.03
CA GLU A 138 6.00 16.97 12.90
C GLU A 138 5.34 16.00 11.90
N TYR A 139 4.56 15.04 12.39
CA TYR A 139 3.89 14.04 11.58
C TYR A 139 2.59 14.55 11.00
N ILE A 140 1.86 15.40 11.73
CA ILE A 140 0.69 16.11 11.21
C ILE A 140 1.10 16.99 10.02
N LEU A 141 2.17 17.78 10.16
CA LEU A 141 2.65 18.65 9.09
C LEU A 141 3.09 17.85 7.86
N LYS A 142 3.76 16.70 8.06
CA LYS A 142 4.12 15.79 6.96
C LYS A 142 2.90 15.19 6.29
N TYR A 143 1.91 14.75 7.07
CA TYR A 143 0.65 14.21 6.56
C TYR A 143 -0.11 15.24 5.72
N ASN A 144 -0.26 16.47 6.22
CA ASN A 144 -0.96 17.56 5.55
C ASN A 144 -0.25 18.07 4.30
N ARG A 145 1.06 17.84 4.14
CA ARG A 145 1.78 18.19 2.91
C ARG A 145 1.45 17.25 1.75
N VAL A 146 1.06 16.02 2.06
CA VAL A 146 0.80 14.96 1.06
C VAL A 146 -0.70 14.86 0.71
N MET A 147 -1.59 15.33 1.59
CA MET A 147 -3.00 15.59 1.25
C MET A 147 -3.13 16.86 0.40
#